data_AF-A0A4R1ESK2-F1
#
_entry.id   AF-A0A4R1ESK2-F1
#
_cell.length_a   1.000
_cell.length_b   1.000
_cell.length_c   1.000
_cell.angle_alpha   90.00
_cell.angle_beta   90.00
_cell.angle_gamma   90.00
#
_symmetry.space_group_name_H-M   'P 1'
#
loop_
_entity.id
_entity.type
_entity.pdbx_description
1 polymer ?
#
loop_
_entity_poly.entity_id
_entity_poly.type
_entity_poly.pdbx_seq_one_letter_code
_entity_poly.pdbx_strand_id
1 'polypeptide(L)'
;MRISKLCLYSPIVLLLFISMSQSYAQPHSHGGRSHTHALPTQGIGHRHGNSAIGESASNRVTTSAPANYIADKKGCFHFNENPMPNESLTWTGKCIKGYAEGDGDQKWFLNGKPNGGGNTSLKRGKMFFGEPEIVNSSNLRLSNSNLANLCDELAGNPNDPHKVGEGILFDKINGSKAVMACKSALVKEPSNARYLLNLGRAYNKLKDYDKSYRYTKDAADLFYPYAYHALGLHYLYGEGVRKSETSERRYILKATEYKVAIAFARMASILIEDCNGEFSFCGREEFKKVKNYLDKARSLGYVSNQIIGDYYYYLSEMPLRGLFPIKLSSMAGSKVRTYRKYLLKASSHYKYYLLNENESDKKIQKRYSKIIQTLGYISEGDIVHEEQFELQEHKSKELRDSKDMMLE
;
A
#
# COMPACT_ATOMS: atom_id res chain seq x y z
N MET A 1 -68.22 -8.79 19.39
CA MET A 1 -67.92 -10.24 19.52
C MET A 1 -66.48 -10.42 19.03
N ARG A 2 -65.40 -10.38 19.85
CA ARG A 2 -64.92 -11.36 20.85
C ARG A 2 -65.12 -12.80 20.34
N ILE A 3 -64.08 -13.61 20.11
CA ILE A 3 -63.22 -14.35 21.08
C ILE A 3 -62.02 -14.91 20.25
N SER A 4 -60.75 -14.56 20.46
CA SER A 4 -59.75 -15.09 21.41
C SER A 4 -59.53 -16.61 21.39
N LYS A 5 -58.33 -17.09 21.01
CA LYS A 5 -57.72 -18.30 21.61
C LYS A 5 -56.19 -18.20 21.60
N LEU A 6 -55.65 -17.84 22.77
CA LEU A 6 -54.33 -18.20 23.26
C LEU A 6 -54.36 -19.64 23.79
N CYS A 7 -53.29 -20.39 23.58
CA CYS A 7 -52.72 -21.41 24.48
C CYS A 7 -51.20 -21.42 24.19
N LEU A 8 -50.34 -20.78 24.99
CA LEU A 8 -49.72 -21.22 26.26
C LEU A 8 -48.87 -22.51 26.18
N TYR A 9 -47.54 -22.28 26.13
CA TYR A 9 -46.41 -22.91 26.84
C TYR A 9 -46.36 -24.43 27.10
N SER A 10 -45.27 -25.06 26.63
CA SER A 10 -44.27 -25.70 27.53
C SER A 10 -42.93 -25.92 26.78
N PRO A 11 -41.76 -25.70 27.43
CA PRO A 11 -40.46 -25.80 26.78
C PRO A 11 -39.92 -27.24 26.85
N ILE A 12 -39.52 -27.80 25.71
CA ILE A 12 -38.69 -29.02 25.70
C ILE A 12 -37.26 -28.57 26.04
N VAL A 13 -36.84 -28.96 27.24
CA VAL A 13 -35.46 -28.90 27.74
C VAL A 13 -34.59 -29.76 26.84
N LEU A 14 -33.84 -29.13 25.93
CA LEU A 14 -32.72 -29.78 25.25
C LEU A 14 -31.48 -29.57 26.11
N LEU A 15 -31.16 -30.57 26.93
CA LEU A 15 -29.89 -30.68 27.65
C LEU A 15 -28.75 -30.85 26.63
N LEU A 16 -28.20 -29.73 26.15
CA LEU A 16 -26.89 -29.73 25.53
C LEU A 16 -25.85 -29.78 26.65
N PHE A 17 -25.24 -30.95 26.80
CA PHE A 17 -24.03 -31.15 27.58
C PHE A 17 -22.93 -30.23 27.02
N ILE A 18 -22.72 -29.09 27.68
CA ILE A 18 -21.48 -28.33 27.54
C ILE A 18 -20.43 -29.13 28.32
N SER A 19 -19.66 -29.97 27.62
CA SER A 19 -18.40 -30.47 28.17
C SER A 19 -17.47 -29.26 28.29
N MET A 20 -17.37 -28.69 29.48
CA MET A 20 -16.24 -27.81 29.82
C MET A 20 -14.97 -28.67 29.77
N SER A 21 -14.27 -28.67 28.63
CA SER A 21 -12.89 -29.14 28.58
C SER A 21 -12.02 -28.11 29.30
N GLN A 22 -11.99 -28.17 30.63
CA GLN A 22 -10.89 -27.59 31.39
C GLN A 22 -9.62 -28.30 30.95
N SER A 23 -8.79 -27.60 30.17
CA SER A 23 -7.46 -28.08 29.79
C SER A 23 -6.57 -28.02 31.04
N TYR A 24 -6.57 -29.08 31.84
CA TYR A 24 -5.58 -29.25 32.89
C TYR A 24 -4.23 -29.56 32.23
N ALA A 25 -3.28 -28.64 32.35
CA ALA A 25 -1.89 -28.88 31.96
C ALA A 25 -1.26 -29.90 32.92
N GLN A 26 -0.88 -31.07 32.39
CA GLN A 26 -0.09 -32.05 33.15
C GLN A 26 1.38 -31.60 33.22
N PRO A 27 1.99 -31.52 34.41
CA PRO A 27 3.39 -31.12 34.55
C PRO A 27 4.32 -32.21 33.99
N HIS A 28 5.34 -31.80 33.24
CA HIS A 28 6.46 -32.67 32.90
C HIS A 28 7.78 -31.90 32.92
N SER A 29 8.90 -32.62 33.02
CA SER A 29 10.24 -32.06 33.26
C SER A 29 11.23 -32.55 32.22
N HIS A 30 12.11 -31.64 31.76
CA HIS A 30 13.35 -32.00 31.09
C HIS A 30 14.48 -31.11 31.61
N GLY A 31 15.66 -31.68 31.86
CA GLY A 31 16.86 -30.93 32.28
C GLY A 31 16.77 -30.25 33.65
N GLY A 32 15.98 -30.78 34.60
CA GLY A 32 15.95 -30.28 35.98
C GLY A 32 15.12 -29.02 36.26
N ARG A 33 14.25 -28.59 35.33
CA ARG A 33 13.23 -27.55 35.59
C ARG A 33 11.84 -27.98 35.08
N SER A 34 10.79 -27.65 35.83
CA SER A 34 9.38 -27.93 35.49
C SER A 34 8.65 -26.66 35.06
N HIS A 35 7.78 -26.77 34.05
CA HIS A 35 6.83 -25.72 33.64
C HIS A 35 5.60 -26.34 32.93
N THR A 36 4.53 -25.56 32.77
CA THR A 36 3.23 -26.00 32.21
C THR A 36 2.77 -25.10 31.05
N HIS A 37 2.60 -25.65 29.85
CA HIS A 37 1.95 -24.98 28.71
C HIS A 37 1.12 -25.98 27.89
N ALA A 38 0.13 -25.48 27.15
CA ALA A 38 -0.72 -26.29 26.28
C ALA A 38 0.04 -26.72 25.01
N LEU A 39 -0.06 -28.01 24.64
CA LEU A 39 0.52 -28.54 23.40
C LEU A 39 -0.23 -28.01 22.18
N PRO A 40 0.47 -27.66 21.07
CA PRO A 40 -0.18 -27.34 19.80
C PRO A 40 -0.83 -28.60 19.20
N THR A 41 -1.92 -28.38 18.46
CA THR A 41 -2.65 -29.39 17.70
C THR A 41 -1.72 -30.13 16.73
N GLN A 42 -1.90 -31.46 16.68
CA GLN A 42 -1.01 -32.48 16.14
C GLN A 42 -0.35 -32.17 14.78
N GLY A 43 0.96 -32.52 14.66
CA GLY A 43 1.48 -33.02 13.38
C GLY A 43 2.87 -32.58 12.89
N ILE A 44 3.90 -32.41 13.73
CA ILE A 44 5.31 -32.47 13.24
C ILE A 44 6.18 -33.21 14.27
N GLY A 45 6.42 -34.50 14.03
CA GLY A 45 7.54 -35.20 14.64
C GLY A 45 8.85 -34.70 14.04
N HIS A 46 9.81 -34.30 14.88
CA HIS A 46 11.18 -34.04 14.47
C HIS A 46 12.07 -35.17 14.98
N ARG A 47 12.84 -35.79 14.08
CA ARG A 47 13.83 -36.83 14.41
C ARG A 47 15.00 -36.21 15.17
N HIS A 48 15.42 -36.85 16.25
CA HIS A 48 16.75 -36.65 16.82
C HIS A 48 17.76 -37.45 15.98
N GLY A 49 18.76 -36.78 15.41
CA GLY A 49 19.92 -37.43 14.83
C GLY A 49 20.76 -38.04 15.93
N ASN A 50 20.87 -39.37 15.96
CA ASN A 50 21.91 -40.05 16.73
C ASN A 50 23.26 -39.70 16.09
N SER A 51 24.09 -38.95 16.80
CA SER A 51 25.52 -38.86 16.49
C SER A 51 26.29 -39.41 17.69
N ALA A 52 27.04 -40.47 17.41
CA ALA A 52 28.00 -41.07 18.31
C ALA A 52 29.14 -40.08 18.60
N ILE A 53 29.78 -40.32 19.74
CA ILE A 53 30.79 -39.50 20.39
C ILE A 53 32.08 -39.46 19.56
N GLY A 54 32.67 -38.26 19.46
CA GLY A 54 34.10 -38.08 19.27
C GLY A 54 34.52 -37.48 17.92
N GLU A 55 34.69 -36.16 17.87
CA GLU A 55 35.97 -35.48 17.55
C GLU A 55 35.73 -33.97 17.42
N SER A 56 36.74 -33.20 17.86
CA SER A 56 36.68 -31.78 18.21
C SER A 56 36.08 -30.88 17.12
N ALA A 57 34.96 -30.20 17.44
CA ALA A 57 34.42 -29.13 16.63
C ALA A 57 34.86 -27.77 17.20
N SER A 58 35.64 -27.06 16.39
CA SER A 58 35.93 -25.63 16.51
C SER A 58 34.70 -24.82 16.95
N ASN A 59 34.90 -23.88 17.89
CA ASN A 59 33.92 -22.93 18.41
C ASN A 59 33.10 -22.27 17.29
N ARG A 60 31.95 -22.86 16.94
CA ARG A 60 30.93 -22.20 16.13
C ARG A 60 29.99 -21.48 17.08
N VAL A 61 30.23 -20.18 17.25
CA VAL A 61 29.26 -19.27 17.85
C VAL A 61 28.00 -19.32 16.98
N THR A 62 26.95 -19.99 17.45
CA THR A 62 25.63 -19.92 16.84
C THR A 62 25.03 -18.57 17.20
N THR A 63 25.39 -17.53 16.43
CA THR A 63 24.64 -16.27 16.46
C THR A 63 23.29 -16.53 15.80
N SER A 64 22.20 -16.45 16.56
CA SER A 64 20.87 -16.33 15.98
C SER A 64 20.84 -15.11 15.06
N ALA A 65 20.16 -15.22 13.92
CA ALA A 65 20.06 -14.12 12.98
C ALA A 65 19.42 -12.89 13.66
N PRO A 66 19.95 -11.67 13.46
CA PRO A 66 19.29 -10.46 13.92
C PRO A 66 17.85 -10.40 13.38
N ALA A 67 16.94 -9.75 14.10
CA ALA A 67 15.57 -9.58 13.65
C ALA A 67 15.55 -8.99 12.22
N ASN A 68 14.71 -9.56 11.36
CA ASN A 68 14.58 -9.18 9.94
C ASN A 68 15.84 -9.46 9.09
N TYR A 69 16.63 -10.46 9.47
CA TYR A 69 17.70 -10.99 8.62
C TYR A 69 17.55 -12.50 8.42
N ILE A 70 17.91 -12.94 7.23
CA ILE A 70 18.06 -14.34 6.86
C ILE A 70 19.53 -14.60 6.52
N ALA A 71 20.05 -15.74 6.99
CA ALA A 71 21.40 -16.16 6.66
C ALA A 71 21.39 -17.02 5.39
N ASP A 72 22.32 -16.76 4.46
CA ASP A 72 22.59 -17.67 3.35
C ASP A 72 23.31 -18.95 3.83
N LYS A 73 23.59 -19.90 2.92
CA LYS A 73 24.31 -21.13 3.27
C LYS A 73 25.71 -20.90 3.85
N LYS A 74 26.32 -19.73 3.61
CA LYS A 74 27.64 -19.34 4.14
C LYS A 74 27.54 -18.63 5.50
N GLY A 75 26.33 -18.36 5.99
CA GLY A 75 26.09 -17.64 7.23
C GLY A 75 26.06 -16.11 7.08
N CYS A 76 25.96 -15.59 5.86
CA CYS A 76 25.91 -14.17 5.59
C CYS A 76 24.50 -13.65 5.77
N PHE A 77 24.32 -12.62 6.60
CA PHE A 77 23.03 -12.00 6.86
C PHE A 77 22.62 -11.07 5.73
N HIS A 78 21.42 -11.30 5.22
CA HIS A 78 20.70 -10.46 4.27
C HIS A 78 19.43 -9.95 4.91
N PHE A 79 19.16 -8.65 4.76
CA PHE A 79 17.98 -8.03 5.33
C PHE A 79 16.75 -8.48 4.56
N ASN A 80 15.75 -8.96 5.30
CA ASN A 80 14.42 -9.24 4.82
C ASN A 80 13.45 -8.80 5.92
N GLU A 81 12.70 -7.73 5.66
CA GLU A 81 11.78 -7.15 6.65
C GLU A 81 10.62 -8.10 7.02
N ASN A 82 10.29 -9.05 6.14
CA ASN A 82 9.23 -10.01 6.35
C ASN A 82 9.64 -11.41 5.89
N PRO A 83 10.53 -12.09 6.64
CA PRO A 83 11.05 -13.39 6.27
C PRO A 83 9.93 -14.43 6.25
N MET A 84 9.79 -15.13 5.12
CA MET A 84 8.78 -16.17 4.99
C MET A 84 9.28 -17.52 5.54
N PRO A 85 8.38 -18.38 6.08
CA PRO A 85 8.72 -19.77 6.35
C PRO A 85 9.26 -20.47 5.09
N ASN A 86 10.33 -21.24 5.23
CA ASN A 86 11.02 -21.95 4.14
C ASN A 86 11.60 -21.05 3.03
N GLU A 87 11.82 -19.78 3.33
CA GLU A 87 12.62 -18.92 2.47
C GLU A 87 14.11 -19.22 2.65
N SER A 88 14.87 -19.15 1.55
CA SER A 88 16.33 -19.31 1.57
C SER A 88 16.94 -18.51 0.43
N LEU A 89 18.26 -18.30 0.47
CA LEU A 89 18.96 -17.58 -0.59
C LEU A 89 20.40 -18.06 -0.77
N THR A 90 21.01 -17.67 -1.88
CA THR A 90 22.46 -17.79 -2.12
C THR A 90 23.08 -16.43 -2.43
N TRP A 91 24.31 -16.22 -1.98
CA TRP A 91 25.09 -15.00 -2.25
C TRP A 91 26.49 -15.31 -2.77
N THR A 92 26.89 -14.66 -3.87
CA THR A 92 28.24 -14.81 -4.43
C THR A 92 29.23 -13.74 -3.98
N GLY A 93 28.74 -12.58 -3.51
CA GLY A 93 29.60 -11.47 -3.06
C GLY A 93 30.27 -11.69 -1.70
N LYS A 94 30.84 -10.61 -1.16
CA LYS A 94 31.61 -10.68 0.10
C LYS A 94 30.68 -10.82 1.31
N CYS A 95 31.24 -11.40 2.37
CA CYS A 95 30.59 -11.56 3.67
C CYS A 95 31.46 -10.86 4.71
N ILE A 96 31.11 -9.63 5.06
CA ILE A 96 31.93 -8.79 5.93
C ILE A 96 31.23 -8.63 7.27
N LYS A 97 31.91 -9.06 8.35
CA LYS A 97 31.38 -9.03 9.73
C LYS A 97 30.01 -9.73 9.87
N GLY A 98 29.82 -10.82 9.13
CA GLY A 98 28.58 -11.61 9.14
C GLY A 98 27.47 -11.05 8.24
N TYR A 99 27.67 -9.93 7.55
CA TYR A 99 26.68 -9.37 6.63
C TYR A 99 27.14 -9.49 5.18
N ALA A 100 26.19 -9.68 4.27
CA ALA A 100 26.50 -9.59 2.84
C ALA A 100 26.86 -8.15 2.45
N GLU A 101 27.97 -7.99 1.74
CA GLU A 101 28.58 -6.70 1.45
C GLU A 101 29.16 -6.67 0.03
N GLY A 102 29.05 -5.53 -0.64
CA GLY A 102 29.55 -5.28 -1.99
C GLY A 102 28.68 -5.92 -3.07
N ASP A 103 29.27 -6.01 -4.27
CA ASP A 103 28.61 -6.55 -5.45
C ASP A 103 28.59 -8.09 -5.44
N GLY A 104 27.50 -8.65 -5.93
CA GLY A 104 27.37 -10.09 -6.11
C GLY A 104 25.99 -10.51 -6.63
N ASP A 105 25.88 -11.77 -7.01
CA ASP A 105 24.64 -12.42 -7.37
C ASP A 105 23.93 -12.92 -6.11
N GLN A 106 22.71 -12.42 -5.91
CA GLN A 106 21.79 -12.90 -4.90
C GLN A 106 20.71 -13.74 -5.57
N LYS A 107 20.41 -14.96 -5.09
CA LYS A 107 19.27 -15.74 -5.60
C LYS A 107 18.39 -16.16 -4.43
N TRP A 108 17.10 -15.87 -4.52
CA TRP A 108 16.12 -16.17 -3.49
C TRP A 108 15.30 -17.39 -3.88
N PHE A 109 14.87 -18.14 -2.88
CA PHE A 109 14.07 -19.33 -3.02
C PHE A 109 12.97 -19.34 -1.97
N LEU A 110 11.75 -19.67 -2.37
CA LEU A 110 10.62 -19.90 -1.46
C LEU A 110 10.15 -21.33 -1.66
N ASN A 111 10.12 -22.13 -0.59
CA ASN A 111 9.81 -23.56 -0.67
C ASN A 111 10.69 -24.29 -1.71
N GLY A 112 11.98 -23.92 -1.78
CA GLY A 112 12.95 -24.49 -2.70
C GLY A 112 12.81 -24.06 -4.17
N LYS A 113 11.80 -23.25 -4.52
CA LYS A 113 11.62 -22.71 -5.89
C LYS A 113 12.23 -21.33 -6.01
N PRO A 114 12.92 -20.99 -7.12
CA PRO A 114 13.42 -19.64 -7.36
C PRO A 114 12.32 -18.58 -7.18
N ASN A 115 12.61 -17.55 -6.38
CA ASN A 115 11.67 -16.50 -6.00
C ASN A 115 12.32 -15.10 -6.10
N GLY A 116 13.13 -14.90 -7.13
CA GLY A 116 13.82 -13.64 -7.42
C GLY A 116 15.34 -13.73 -7.23
N GLY A 117 16.02 -12.62 -7.54
CA GLY A 117 17.47 -12.52 -7.47
C GLY A 117 18.12 -11.94 -8.72
N GLY A 118 19.40 -11.65 -8.58
CA GLY A 118 20.37 -11.33 -9.62
C GLY A 118 21.52 -10.51 -9.05
N ASN A 119 22.27 -9.85 -9.93
CA ASN A 119 23.40 -9.01 -9.52
C ASN A 119 22.88 -7.79 -8.75
N THR A 120 23.41 -7.58 -7.55
CA THR A 120 23.05 -6.47 -6.66
C THR A 120 24.28 -6.02 -5.87
N SER A 121 24.25 -4.77 -5.40
CA SER A 121 25.21 -4.23 -4.44
C SER A 121 24.56 -4.18 -3.05
N LEU A 122 25.21 -4.79 -2.05
CA LEU A 122 24.70 -4.82 -0.68
C LEU A 122 25.62 -4.05 0.27
N LYS A 123 25.03 -3.38 1.26
CA LYS A 123 25.72 -2.75 2.40
C LYS A 123 25.06 -3.21 3.69
N ARG A 124 25.80 -3.93 4.54
CA ARG A 124 25.28 -4.59 5.74
C ARG A 124 24.05 -5.46 5.48
N GLY A 125 24.06 -6.23 4.40
CA GLY A 125 22.98 -7.12 4.01
C GLY A 125 21.76 -6.44 3.40
N LYS A 126 21.74 -5.10 3.31
CA LYS A 126 20.67 -4.31 2.67
C LYS A 126 21.10 -3.90 1.27
N MET A 127 20.16 -3.83 0.34
CA MET A 127 20.46 -3.26 -0.97
C MET A 127 20.93 -1.82 -0.87
N PHE A 128 22.01 -1.53 -1.59
CA PHE A 128 22.63 -0.23 -1.66
C PHE A 128 22.59 0.26 -3.11
N PHE A 129 21.84 1.34 -3.36
CA PHE A 129 21.67 1.92 -4.69
C PHE A 129 22.57 3.16 -4.93
N GLY A 130 23.61 3.35 -4.11
CA GLY A 130 24.35 4.61 -4.04
C GLY A 130 23.59 5.70 -3.29
N GLU A 131 24.30 6.66 -2.69
CA GLU A 131 23.70 7.96 -2.37
C GLU A 131 23.46 8.69 -3.71
N PRO A 132 22.39 9.50 -3.85
CA PRO A 132 22.21 10.29 -5.05
C PRO A 132 23.43 11.21 -5.21
N GLU A 133 24.24 10.97 -6.23
CA GLU A 133 25.25 11.95 -6.63
C GLU A 133 24.50 13.25 -6.96
N ILE A 134 24.76 14.29 -6.17
CA ILE A 134 24.42 15.65 -6.55
C ILE A 134 25.32 15.98 -7.74
N VAL A 135 24.80 15.78 -8.96
CA VAL A 135 25.51 16.12 -10.19
C VAL A 135 25.67 17.63 -10.22
N ASN A 136 26.89 18.10 -9.94
CA ASN A 136 27.25 19.50 -10.09
C ASN A 136 27.38 19.79 -11.60
N SER A 137 26.51 20.66 -12.11
CA SER A 137 26.32 20.92 -13.54
C SER A 137 27.43 21.77 -14.15
N SER A 138 28.64 21.23 -14.21
CA SER A 138 29.76 21.85 -14.92
C SER A 138 30.70 20.76 -15.44
N ASN A 139 30.37 20.21 -16.61
CA ASN A 139 31.29 19.74 -17.66
C ASN A 139 30.55 18.81 -18.62
N LEU A 140 29.84 19.39 -19.60
CA LEU A 140 29.29 18.64 -20.72
C LEU A 140 30.43 18.30 -21.70
N ARG A 141 31.14 17.20 -21.47
CA ARG A 141 32.00 16.58 -22.49
C ARG A 141 31.14 15.61 -23.31
N LEU A 142 30.87 16.00 -24.55
CA LEU A 142 30.24 15.16 -25.58
C LEU A 142 31.18 13.98 -25.93
N SER A 143 30.92 12.79 -25.37
CA SER A 143 31.56 11.55 -25.82
C SER A 143 30.80 10.32 -25.33
N ASN A 144 30.27 9.46 -26.22
CA ASN A 144 29.72 8.09 -26.00
C ASN A 144 28.73 7.83 -24.84
N SER A 145 28.53 8.78 -23.93
CA SER A 145 27.59 8.83 -22.80
C SER A 145 26.16 9.07 -23.28
N ASN A 146 25.99 9.72 -24.44
CA ASN A 146 24.68 9.99 -25.03
C ASN A 146 23.88 8.72 -25.36
N LEU A 147 24.52 7.60 -25.76
CA LEU A 147 23.77 6.40 -26.15
C LEU A 147 23.27 5.55 -24.97
N ALA A 148 23.97 5.57 -23.83
CA ALA A 148 23.52 4.85 -22.62
C ALA A 148 22.33 5.55 -21.96
N ASN A 149 22.31 6.89 -21.98
CA ASN A 149 21.24 7.70 -21.40
C ASN A 149 19.95 7.70 -22.24
N LEU A 150 20.00 7.36 -23.54
CA LEU A 150 18.81 7.36 -24.40
C LEU A 150 17.69 6.44 -23.89
N CYS A 151 18.01 5.34 -23.20
CA CYS A 151 16.96 4.51 -22.60
C CYS A 151 16.21 5.27 -21.51
N ASP A 152 16.94 5.96 -20.64
CA ASP A 152 16.37 6.77 -19.56
C ASP A 152 15.61 7.99 -20.11
N GLU A 153 16.13 8.66 -21.13
CA GLU A 153 15.46 9.81 -21.78
C GLU A 153 14.17 9.41 -22.50
N LEU A 154 14.18 8.27 -23.21
CA LEU A 154 13.06 7.85 -24.07
C LEU A 154 12.03 6.98 -23.34
N ALA A 155 12.36 6.43 -22.17
CA ALA A 155 11.48 5.52 -21.45
C ALA A 155 11.50 5.65 -19.93
N GLY A 156 12.39 6.46 -19.33
CA GLY A 156 12.43 6.70 -17.89
C GLY A 156 11.11 7.24 -17.36
N ASN A 157 10.71 6.78 -16.18
CA ASN A 157 9.48 7.24 -15.53
C ASN A 157 9.78 8.44 -14.60
N PRO A 158 9.11 9.60 -14.77
CA PRO A 158 9.34 10.77 -13.91
C PRO A 158 9.07 10.52 -12.41
N ASN A 159 8.18 9.60 -12.10
CA ASN A 159 7.80 9.24 -10.72
C ASN A 159 8.70 8.15 -10.11
N ASP A 160 9.69 7.65 -10.85
CA ASP A 160 10.65 6.69 -10.30
C ASP A 160 11.66 7.41 -9.39
N PRO A 161 11.77 7.03 -8.10
CA PRO A 161 12.71 7.64 -7.17
C PRO A 161 14.17 7.39 -7.52
N HIS A 162 14.47 6.39 -8.37
CA HIS A 162 15.81 6.02 -8.81
C HIS A 162 16.07 6.30 -10.29
N LYS A 163 15.25 7.15 -10.93
CA LYS A 163 15.46 7.58 -12.31
C LYS A 163 16.79 8.29 -12.48
N VAL A 164 17.35 8.18 -13.68
CA VAL A 164 18.44 9.04 -14.17
C VAL A 164 17.85 10.00 -15.19
N GLY A 165 18.08 11.30 -15.00
CA GLY A 165 17.42 12.35 -15.78
C GLY A 165 15.94 12.57 -15.39
N GLU A 166 15.26 13.42 -16.15
CA GLU A 166 13.86 13.81 -15.87
C GLU A 166 12.85 12.70 -16.17
N GLY A 167 13.20 11.78 -17.07
CA GLY A 167 12.27 10.81 -17.65
C GLY A 167 11.28 11.48 -18.62
N ILE A 168 10.32 10.69 -19.10
CA ILE A 168 9.33 11.11 -20.09
C ILE A 168 7.93 10.64 -19.72
N LEU A 169 6.92 11.50 -19.88
CA LEU A 169 5.52 11.13 -19.67
C LEU A 169 5.10 9.99 -20.61
N PHE A 170 4.26 9.07 -20.11
CA PHE A 170 3.93 7.84 -20.83
C PHE A 170 3.29 8.10 -22.21
N ASP A 171 2.45 9.12 -22.29
CA ASP A 171 1.79 9.49 -23.54
C ASP A 171 2.76 10.01 -24.60
N LYS A 172 3.91 10.54 -24.19
CA LYS A 172 4.94 11.12 -25.06
C LYS A 172 6.01 10.11 -25.50
N ILE A 173 6.01 8.89 -24.98
CA ILE A 173 6.98 7.86 -25.37
C ILE A 173 6.82 7.51 -26.86
N ASN A 174 7.92 7.54 -27.61
CA ASN A 174 8.02 6.82 -28.87
C ASN A 174 8.48 5.38 -28.60
N GLY A 175 7.53 4.44 -28.55
CA GLY A 175 7.78 3.06 -28.09
C GLY A 175 8.88 2.35 -28.89
N SER A 176 8.89 2.49 -30.22
CA SER A 176 9.89 1.84 -31.08
C SER A 176 11.30 2.38 -30.84
N LYS A 177 11.46 3.71 -30.74
CA LYS A 177 12.77 4.33 -30.44
C LYS A 177 13.25 3.95 -29.03
N ALA A 178 12.35 3.97 -28.06
CA ALA A 178 12.63 3.57 -26.69
C ALA A 178 13.09 2.11 -26.58
N VAL A 179 12.40 1.17 -27.24
CA VAL A 179 12.81 -0.25 -27.27
C VAL A 179 14.21 -0.42 -27.86
N MET A 180 14.53 0.26 -28.97
CA MET A 180 15.87 0.20 -29.56
C MET A 180 16.92 0.72 -28.59
N ALA A 181 16.70 1.90 -28.00
CA ALA A 181 17.63 2.49 -27.05
C ALA A 181 17.87 1.60 -25.82
N CYS A 182 16.80 1.10 -25.20
CA CYS A 182 16.92 0.25 -24.01
C CYS A 182 17.54 -1.11 -24.30
N LYS A 183 17.29 -1.72 -25.47
CA LYS A 183 18.02 -2.93 -25.89
C LYS A 183 19.51 -2.65 -26.06
N SER A 184 19.88 -1.54 -26.70
CA SER A 184 21.30 -1.15 -26.83
C SER A 184 21.98 -0.89 -25.49
N ALA A 185 21.27 -0.31 -24.52
CA ALA A 185 21.77 -0.14 -23.15
C ALA A 185 21.98 -1.50 -22.45
N LEU A 186 21.02 -2.41 -22.58
CA LEU A 186 21.10 -3.75 -21.98
C LEU A 186 22.16 -4.67 -22.63
N VAL A 187 22.62 -4.40 -23.85
CA VAL A 187 23.79 -5.09 -24.40
C VAL A 187 25.04 -4.80 -23.58
N LYS A 188 25.16 -3.56 -23.06
CA LYS A 188 26.31 -3.12 -22.25
C LYS A 188 26.13 -3.47 -20.78
N GLU A 189 24.91 -3.36 -20.27
CA GLU A 189 24.58 -3.62 -18.87
C GLU A 189 23.37 -4.58 -18.76
N PRO A 190 23.54 -5.89 -19.03
CA PRO A 190 22.42 -6.84 -19.15
C PRO A 190 21.56 -6.99 -17.90
N SER A 191 22.13 -6.73 -16.72
CA SER A 191 21.47 -6.85 -15.41
C SER A 191 21.06 -5.50 -14.83
N ASN A 192 21.10 -4.41 -15.61
CA ASN A 192 20.65 -3.11 -15.12
C ASN A 192 19.12 -3.09 -15.00
N ALA A 193 18.64 -3.20 -13.77
CA ALA A 193 17.21 -3.30 -13.47
C ALA A 193 16.40 -2.06 -13.90
N ARG A 194 17.02 -0.87 -13.90
CA ARG A 194 16.40 0.37 -14.40
C ARG A 194 16.15 0.26 -15.90
N TYR A 195 17.13 -0.18 -16.69
CA TYR A 195 16.95 -0.37 -18.13
C TYR A 195 15.96 -1.49 -18.45
N LEU A 196 15.91 -2.56 -17.65
CA LEU A 196 14.88 -3.61 -17.79
C LEU A 196 13.48 -3.03 -17.56
N LEU A 197 13.28 -2.23 -16.50
CA LEU A 197 12.00 -1.56 -16.25
C LEU A 197 11.63 -0.61 -17.39
N ASN A 198 12.56 0.21 -17.85
CA ASN A 198 12.35 1.16 -18.94
C ASN A 198 12.00 0.43 -20.26
N LEU A 199 12.66 -0.69 -20.55
CA LEU A 199 12.30 -1.55 -21.67
C LEU A 199 10.89 -2.13 -21.51
N GLY A 200 10.53 -2.57 -20.30
CA GLY A 200 9.17 -3.02 -19.97
C GLY A 200 8.13 -1.94 -20.24
N ARG A 201 8.41 -0.70 -19.81
CA ARG A 201 7.56 0.48 -20.07
C ARG A 201 7.46 0.84 -21.56
N ALA A 202 8.55 0.70 -22.31
CA ALA A 202 8.56 0.91 -23.76
C ALA A 202 7.70 -0.11 -24.51
N TYR A 203 7.75 -1.39 -24.12
CA TYR A 203 6.86 -2.42 -24.67
C TYR A 203 5.40 -2.21 -24.27
N ASN A 204 5.14 -1.71 -23.05
CA ASN A 204 3.77 -1.34 -22.65
C ASN A 204 3.18 -0.30 -23.61
N LYS A 205 3.97 0.73 -23.96
CA LYS A 205 3.56 1.75 -24.94
C LYS A 205 3.21 1.17 -26.31
N LEU A 206 3.91 0.11 -26.73
CA LEU A 206 3.64 -0.62 -27.96
C LEU A 206 2.50 -1.66 -27.82
N LYS A 207 1.89 -1.77 -26.62
CA LYS A 207 0.89 -2.78 -26.27
C LYS A 207 1.39 -4.23 -26.42
N ASP A 208 2.71 -4.43 -26.40
CA ASP A 208 3.31 -5.76 -26.28
C ASP A 208 3.40 -6.11 -24.79
N TYR A 209 2.23 -6.41 -24.23
CA TYR A 209 2.08 -6.56 -22.79
C TYR A 209 2.82 -7.77 -22.23
N ASP A 210 2.98 -8.84 -23.01
CA ASP A 210 3.73 -10.02 -22.59
C ASP A 210 5.22 -9.70 -22.41
N LYS A 211 5.85 -8.94 -23.32
CA LYS A 211 7.22 -8.47 -23.12
C LYS A 211 7.29 -7.44 -22.00
N SER A 212 6.32 -6.53 -21.95
CA SER A 212 6.25 -5.51 -20.91
C SER A 212 6.25 -6.12 -19.50
N TYR A 213 5.37 -7.09 -19.27
CA TYR A 213 5.27 -7.81 -17.99
C TYR A 213 6.55 -8.55 -17.67
N ARG A 214 7.13 -9.28 -18.64
CA ARG A 214 8.38 -10.04 -18.43
C ARG A 214 9.54 -9.13 -18.00
N TYR A 215 9.84 -8.07 -18.74
CA TYR A 215 10.95 -7.18 -18.38
C TYR A 215 10.70 -6.39 -17.09
N THR A 216 9.44 -6.01 -16.83
CA THR A 216 9.07 -5.41 -15.54
C THR A 216 9.27 -6.40 -14.39
N LYS A 217 8.93 -7.67 -14.60
CA LYS A 217 9.17 -8.73 -13.64
C LYS A 217 10.66 -8.96 -13.42
N ASP A 218 11.47 -9.00 -14.47
CA ASP A 218 12.93 -9.15 -14.37
C ASP A 218 13.53 -7.99 -13.54
N ALA A 219 13.09 -6.76 -13.76
CA ALA A 219 13.49 -5.60 -12.94
C ALA A 219 13.05 -5.74 -11.47
N ALA A 220 11.85 -6.27 -11.21
CA ALA A 220 11.36 -6.51 -9.85
C ALA A 220 12.08 -7.69 -9.17
N ASP A 221 12.50 -8.72 -9.91
CA ASP A 221 13.30 -9.83 -9.41
C ASP A 221 14.72 -9.37 -9.03
N LEU A 222 15.20 -8.29 -9.66
CA LEU A 222 16.38 -7.52 -9.27
C LEU A 222 16.08 -6.43 -8.21
N PHE A 223 14.90 -6.50 -7.58
CA PHE A 223 14.46 -5.63 -6.50
C PHE A 223 14.41 -4.14 -6.82
N TYR A 224 14.23 -3.77 -8.09
CA TYR A 224 14.11 -2.36 -8.47
C TYR A 224 12.79 -1.78 -7.94
N PRO A 225 12.80 -0.78 -7.04
CA PRO A 225 11.61 -0.36 -6.29
C PRO A 225 10.38 -0.03 -7.14
N TYR A 226 10.57 0.74 -8.22
CA TYR A 226 9.46 1.16 -9.06
C TYR A 226 8.86 0.02 -9.90
N ALA A 227 9.62 -1.06 -10.11
CA ALA A 227 9.12 -2.23 -10.84
C ALA A 227 7.98 -2.93 -10.09
N TYR A 228 7.96 -2.88 -8.75
CA TYR A 228 6.81 -3.38 -7.97
C TYR A 228 5.54 -2.57 -8.24
N HIS A 229 5.63 -1.25 -8.34
CA HIS A 229 4.48 -0.43 -8.70
C HIS A 229 3.99 -0.78 -10.12
N ALA A 230 4.91 -0.91 -11.08
CA ALA A 230 4.57 -1.30 -12.45
C ALA A 230 3.93 -2.71 -12.54
N LEU A 231 4.43 -3.70 -11.77
CA LEU A 231 3.78 -5.00 -11.65
C LEU A 231 2.36 -4.89 -11.08
N GLY A 232 2.16 -4.02 -10.08
CA GLY A 232 0.83 -3.73 -9.57
C GLY A 232 -0.15 -3.30 -10.68
N LEU A 233 0.29 -2.40 -11.56
CA LEU A 233 -0.51 -1.95 -12.71
C LEU A 233 -0.77 -3.07 -13.73
N HIS A 234 0.22 -3.94 -14.00
CA HIS A 234 0.00 -5.12 -14.86
C HIS A 234 -1.12 -6.02 -14.31
N TYR A 235 -1.14 -6.27 -12.99
CA TYR A 235 -2.21 -7.05 -12.37
C TYR A 235 -3.54 -6.31 -12.26
N LEU A 236 -3.55 -4.99 -12.14
CA LEU A 236 -4.77 -4.17 -12.14
C LEU A 236 -5.48 -4.22 -13.50
N TYR A 237 -4.72 -4.04 -14.58
CA TYR A 237 -5.26 -3.96 -15.93
C TYR A 237 -5.31 -5.29 -16.67
N GLY A 238 -4.64 -6.32 -16.15
CA GLY A 238 -4.53 -7.62 -16.84
C GLY A 238 -3.63 -7.55 -18.07
N GLU A 239 -2.63 -6.68 -18.07
CA GLU A 239 -1.71 -6.47 -19.18
C GLU A 239 -0.57 -7.49 -19.11
N GLY A 240 -0.55 -8.49 -19.99
CA GLY A 240 0.51 -9.52 -20.05
C GLY A 240 0.46 -10.53 -18.90
N VAL A 241 -0.55 -10.41 -18.03
CA VAL A 241 -0.84 -11.32 -16.92
C VAL A 241 -2.33 -11.30 -16.64
N ARG A 242 -2.88 -12.37 -16.07
CA ARG A 242 -4.28 -12.37 -15.65
C ARG A 242 -4.52 -11.32 -14.55
N LYS A 243 -5.57 -10.51 -14.73
CA LYS A 243 -6.01 -9.52 -13.74
C LYS A 243 -6.20 -10.15 -12.35
N SER A 244 -5.68 -9.51 -11.31
CA SER A 244 -5.74 -9.98 -9.92
C SER A 244 -5.57 -8.82 -8.94
N GLU A 245 -6.66 -8.42 -8.28
CA GLU A 245 -6.65 -7.36 -7.26
C GLU A 245 -5.80 -7.74 -6.04
N THR A 246 -5.77 -9.03 -5.67
CA THR A 246 -4.91 -9.53 -4.60
C THR A 246 -3.43 -9.36 -4.95
N SER A 247 -3.05 -9.66 -6.19
CA SER A 247 -1.67 -9.49 -6.67
C SER A 247 -1.31 -8.02 -6.81
N GLU A 248 -2.21 -7.21 -7.37
CA GLU A 248 -2.05 -5.76 -7.42
C GLU A 248 -1.74 -5.22 -6.03
N ARG A 249 -2.64 -5.42 -5.06
CA ARG A 249 -2.47 -4.91 -3.70
C ARG A 249 -1.14 -5.34 -3.09
N ARG A 250 -0.75 -6.60 -3.28
CA ARG A 250 0.53 -7.12 -2.78
C ARG A 250 1.72 -6.34 -3.35
N TYR A 251 1.75 -6.13 -4.67
CA TYR A 251 2.86 -5.45 -5.32
C TYR A 251 2.87 -3.93 -5.05
N ILE A 252 1.71 -3.29 -4.98
CA ILE A 252 1.59 -1.89 -4.59
C ILE A 252 2.06 -1.73 -3.13
N LEU A 253 1.65 -2.60 -2.21
CA LEU A 253 2.11 -2.57 -0.82
C LEU A 253 3.62 -2.73 -0.75
N LYS A 254 4.19 -3.69 -1.48
CA LYS A 254 5.64 -3.86 -1.57
C LYS A 254 6.34 -2.60 -2.07
N ALA A 255 5.80 -1.92 -3.09
CA ALA A 255 6.35 -0.64 -3.55
C ALA A 255 6.34 0.46 -2.47
N THR A 256 5.35 0.45 -1.56
CA THR A 256 5.33 1.39 -0.42
C THR A 256 6.43 1.11 0.62
N GLU A 257 6.84 -0.15 0.80
CA GLU A 257 7.97 -0.52 1.67
C GLU A 257 9.28 0.12 1.17
N TYR A 258 9.43 0.25 -0.15
CA TYR A 258 10.55 0.95 -0.79
C TYR A 258 10.30 2.45 -1.02
N LYS A 259 9.31 3.03 -0.34
CA LYS A 259 9.00 4.48 -0.40
C LYS A 259 8.70 5.02 -1.80
N VAL A 260 8.12 4.20 -2.69
CA VAL A 260 7.64 4.69 -3.99
C VAL A 260 6.41 5.58 -3.77
N ALA A 261 6.58 6.90 -3.99
CA ALA A 261 5.59 7.92 -3.61
C ALA A 261 4.18 7.69 -4.21
N ILE A 262 4.12 7.39 -5.51
CA ILE A 262 2.87 7.09 -6.22
C ILE A 262 2.17 5.82 -5.70
N ALA A 263 2.92 4.84 -5.17
CA ALA A 263 2.34 3.62 -4.63
C ALA A 263 1.52 3.89 -3.37
N PHE A 264 1.89 4.87 -2.54
CA PHE A 264 1.07 5.29 -1.41
C PHE A 264 -0.27 5.86 -1.88
N ALA A 265 -0.27 6.68 -2.93
CA ALA A 265 -1.51 7.19 -3.50
C ALA A 265 -2.37 6.06 -4.08
N ARG A 266 -1.77 5.08 -4.77
CA ARG A 266 -2.51 3.90 -5.24
C ARG A 266 -3.10 3.09 -4.08
N MET A 267 -2.38 2.90 -2.97
CA MET A 267 -2.94 2.27 -1.76
C MET A 267 -4.13 3.03 -1.21
N ALA A 268 -4.09 4.37 -1.20
CA ALA A 268 -5.23 5.18 -0.81
C ALA A 268 -6.45 4.95 -1.74
N SER A 269 -6.23 4.84 -3.05
CA SER A 269 -7.28 4.50 -4.02
C SER A 269 -7.87 3.12 -3.78
N ILE A 270 -7.02 2.10 -3.57
CA ILE A 270 -7.46 0.72 -3.28
C ILE A 270 -8.33 0.71 -2.01
N LEU A 271 -7.94 1.42 -0.96
CA LEU A 271 -8.74 1.52 0.26
C LEU A 271 -10.08 2.21 0.03
N ILE A 272 -10.14 3.24 -0.83
CA ILE A 272 -11.41 3.88 -1.21
C ILE A 272 -12.28 2.93 -2.04
N GLU A 273 -11.68 2.14 -2.93
CA GLU A 273 -12.36 1.12 -3.75
C GLU A 273 -12.95 0.01 -2.87
N ASP A 274 -12.21 -0.47 -1.87
CA ASP A 274 -12.71 -1.42 -0.85
C ASP A 274 -13.94 -0.87 -0.10
N CYS A 275 -14.07 0.45 -0.03
CA CYS A 275 -15.21 1.12 0.57
C CYS A 275 -16.43 1.24 -0.35
N ASN A 276 -16.39 0.67 -1.56
CA ASN A 276 -17.31 0.98 -2.66
C ASN A 276 -17.42 2.48 -2.96
N GLY A 277 -16.44 3.28 -2.53
CA GLY A 277 -16.57 4.73 -2.54
C GLY A 277 -17.77 5.22 -1.71
N GLU A 278 -18.02 4.64 -0.54
CA GLU A 278 -19.05 5.14 0.36
C GLU A 278 -18.51 5.17 1.79
N PHE A 279 -18.60 6.34 2.43
CA PHE A 279 -18.20 6.45 3.83
C PHE A 279 -19.08 5.58 4.75
N SER A 280 -20.36 5.42 4.41
CA SER A 280 -21.34 4.58 5.14
C SER A 280 -20.84 3.16 5.34
N PHE A 281 -20.12 2.61 4.36
CA PHE A 281 -19.59 1.25 4.33
C PHE A 281 -18.33 1.08 5.19
N CYS A 282 -17.36 2.00 5.06
CA CYS A 282 -16.04 1.86 5.70
C CYS A 282 -15.91 2.53 7.07
N GLY A 283 -16.63 3.62 7.34
CA GLY A 283 -16.49 4.36 8.59
C GLY A 283 -15.16 5.12 8.76
N ARG A 284 -14.92 5.62 9.98
CA ARG A 284 -13.86 6.60 10.27
C ARG A 284 -12.44 6.02 10.22
N GLU A 285 -12.23 4.79 10.68
CA GLU A 285 -10.88 4.23 10.83
C GLU A 285 -10.22 3.97 9.47
N GLU A 286 -10.98 3.45 8.51
CA GLU A 286 -10.55 3.23 7.13
C GLU A 286 -10.15 4.55 6.46
N PHE A 287 -10.94 5.62 6.64
CA PHE A 287 -10.61 6.94 6.11
C PHE A 287 -9.37 7.56 6.78
N LYS A 288 -9.06 7.24 8.05
CA LYS A 288 -7.77 7.61 8.65
C LYS A 288 -6.62 6.90 7.95
N LYS A 289 -6.76 5.61 7.59
CA LYS A 289 -5.75 4.88 6.81
C LYS A 289 -5.55 5.54 5.44
N VAL A 290 -6.62 5.86 4.73
CA VAL A 290 -6.57 6.59 3.43
C VAL A 290 -5.79 7.88 3.58
N LYS A 291 -6.12 8.70 4.58
CA LYS A 291 -5.41 9.96 4.86
C LYS A 291 -3.91 9.73 5.12
N ASN A 292 -3.56 8.73 5.92
CA ASN A 292 -2.16 8.40 6.22
C ASN A 292 -1.37 8.05 4.95
N TYR A 293 -1.96 7.29 4.03
CA TYR A 293 -1.34 6.99 2.73
C TYR A 293 -1.17 8.25 1.88
N LEU A 294 -2.18 9.11 1.80
CA LEU A 294 -2.10 10.39 1.06
C LEU A 294 -1.04 11.34 1.63
N ASP A 295 -0.94 11.44 2.97
CA ASP A 295 0.07 12.26 3.64
C ASP A 295 1.49 11.73 3.38
N LYS A 296 1.68 10.40 3.40
CA LYS A 296 2.96 9.77 3.05
C LYS A 296 3.35 10.05 1.59
N ALA A 297 2.42 9.89 0.65
CA ALA A 297 2.65 10.22 -0.75
C ALA A 297 3.12 11.68 -0.91
N ARG A 298 2.43 12.62 -0.25
CA ARG A 298 2.76 14.05 -0.28
C ARG A 298 4.13 14.34 0.33
N SER A 299 4.47 13.69 1.45
CA SER A 299 5.78 13.86 2.09
C SER A 299 6.95 13.40 1.21
N LEU A 300 6.68 12.53 0.23
CA LEU A 300 7.62 12.06 -0.78
C LEU A 300 7.50 12.81 -2.11
N GLY A 301 6.81 13.96 -2.13
CA GLY A 301 6.70 14.83 -3.30
C GLY A 301 5.63 14.43 -4.31
N TYR A 302 4.77 13.45 -4.01
CA TYR A 302 3.70 13.02 -4.92
C TYR A 302 2.32 13.49 -4.44
N VAL A 303 1.57 14.16 -5.33
CA VAL A 303 0.21 14.63 -5.06
C VAL A 303 -0.69 14.18 -6.21
N SER A 304 -1.72 13.41 -5.89
CA SER A 304 -2.76 13.02 -6.85
C SER A 304 -4.05 13.79 -6.57
N ASN A 305 -4.38 14.77 -7.40
CA ASN A 305 -5.59 15.58 -7.22
C ASN A 305 -6.87 14.76 -7.36
N GLN A 306 -6.89 13.78 -8.27
CA GLN A 306 -8.03 12.86 -8.41
C GLN A 306 -8.36 12.16 -7.08
N ILE A 307 -7.40 11.42 -6.53
CA ILE A 307 -7.59 10.62 -5.30
C ILE A 307 -7.87 11.49 -4.08
N ILE A 308 -7.23 12.66 -3.95
CA ILE A 308 -7.53 13.60 -2.86
C ILE A 308 -8.94 14.19 -3.01
N GLY A 309 -9.36 14.49 -4.24
CA GLY A 309 -10.73 14.90 -4.55
C GLY A 309 -11.74 13.83 -4.17
N ASP A 310 -11.49 12.57 -4.53
CA ASP A 310 -12.30 11.40 -4.16
C ASP A 310 -12.38 11.26 -2.63
N TYR A 311 -11.25 11.33 -1.93
CA TYR A 311 -11.20 11.27 -0.47
C TYR A 311 -12.11 12.32 0.19
N TYR A 312 -12.04 13.59 -0.24
CA TYR A 312 -12.88 14.64 0.33
C TYR A 312 -14.34 14.54 -0.11
N TYR A 313 -14.60 14.10 -1.34
CA TYR A 313 -15.96 13.85 -1.82
C TYR A 313 -16.65 12.82 -0.94
N TYR A 314 -16.01 11.69 -0.65
CA TYR A 314 -16.59 10.67 0.21
C TYR A 314 -16.65 11.08 1.68
N LEU A 315 -15.66 11.82 2.18
CA LEU A 315 -15.69 12.35 3.54
C LEU A 315 -16.83 13.37 3.75
N SER A 316 -17.27 14.04 2.68
CA SER A 316 -18.44 14.93 2.72
C SER A 316 -19.74 14.18 3.02
N GLU A 317 -19.82 12.86 2.80
CA GLU A 317 -21.01 12.07 3.17
C GLU A 317 -21.08 11.81 4.69
N MET A 318 -19.99 11.96 5.45
CA MET A 318 -19.93 11.64 6.88
C MET A 318 -20.94 12.45 7.75
N PRO A 319 -21.09 13.78 7.58
CA PRO A 319 -22.08 14.57 8.32
C PRO A 319 -23.54 14.23 7.96
N LEU A 320 -23.79 13.58 6.81
CA LEU A 320 -25.13 13.25 6.30
C LEU A 320 -25.67 11.89 6.80
N ARG A 321 -24.90 11.14 7.59
CA ARG A 321 -25.27 9.78 8.01
C ARG A 321 -26.62 9.77 8.75
N GLY A 322 -27.57 8.97 8.24
CA GLY A 322 -28.94 8.88 8.78
C GLY A 322 -29.94 9.88 8.21
N LEU A 323 -29.51 10.76 7.29
CA LEU A 323 -30.34 11.78 6.65
C LEU A 323 -30.47 11.47 5.16
N PHE A 324 -31.36 10.52 4.83
CA PHE A 324 -31.73 10.28 3.43
C PHE A 324 -33.26 10.29 3.29
N PRO A 325 -33.81 11.10 2.36
CA PRO A 325 -33.13 12.08 1.48
C PRO A 325 -32.48 13.23 2.27
N ILE A 326 -31.42 13.83 1.72
CA ILE A 326 -30.67 14.93 2.34
C ILE A 326 -31.63 16.10 2.60
N LYS A 327 -32.00 16.31 3.86
CA LYS A 327 -32.70 17.53 4.32
C LYS A 327 -31.70 18.39 5.08
N LEU A 328 -30.98 19.24 4.35
CA LEU A 328 -30.02 20.20 4.93
C LEU A 328 -30.66 21.05 6.03
N SER A 329 -31.92 21.48 5.84
CA SER A 329 -32.70 22.27 6.81
C SER A 329 -33.04 21.57 8.13
N SER A 330 -32.64 20.31 8.30
CA SER A 330 -32.84 19.54 9.54
C SER A 330 -31.51 19.14 10.19
N MET A 331 -30.40 19.65 9.67
CA MET A 331 -29.06 19.35 10.14
C MET A 331 -28.58 20.45 11.09
N ALA A 332 -27.92 20.07 12.18
CA ALA A 332 -27.21 21.05 12.98
C ALA A 332 -26.22 21.86 12.13
N GLY A 333 -26.15 23.18 12.34
CA GLY A 333 -25.35 24.09 11.50
C GLY A 333 -23.86 23.72 11.45
N SER A 334 -23.33 23.15 12.53
CA SER A 334 -21.96 22.61 12.60
C SER A 334 -21.69 21.46 11.60
N LYS A 335 -22.69 20.61 11.35
CA LYS A 335 -22.62 19.52 10.35
C LYS A 335 -22.67 20.09 8.93
N VAL A 336 -23.53 21.09 8.69
CA VAL A 336 -23.63 21.79 7.40
C VAL A 336 -22.29 22.47 7.04
N ARG A 337 -21.66 23.16 8.00
CA ARG A 337 -20.32 23.76 7.81
C ARG A 337 -19.25 22.73 7.47
N THR A 338 -19.23 21.60 8.18
CA THR A 338 -18.27 20.52 7.93
C THR A 338 -18.49 19.91 6.53
N TYR A 339 -19.75 19.69 6.15
CA TYR A 339 -20.13 19.20 4.83
C TYR A 339 -19.63 20.13 3.72
N ARG A 340 -19.97 21.43 3.81
CA ARG A 340 -19.54 22.48 2.87
C ARG A 340 -18.01 22.52 2.74
N LYS A 341 -17.28 22.45 3.86
CA LYS A 341 -15.81 22.46 3.86
C LYS A 341 -15.22 21.30 3.05
N TYR A 342 -15.76 20.09 3.18
CA TYR A 342 -15.27 18.94 2.41
C TYR A 342 -15.64 19.04 0.92
N LEU A 343 -16.84 19.51 0.60
CA LEU A 343 -17.24 19.77 -0.78
C LEU A 343 -16.32 20.81 -1.46
N LEU A 344 -15.98 21.90 -0.78
CA LEU A 344 -15.05 22.90 -1.31
C LEU A 344 -13.67 22.30 -1.61
N LYS A 345 -13.12 21.49 -0.69
CA LYS A 345 -11.85 20.80 -0.91
C LYS A 345 -11.90 19.81 -2.07
N ALA A 346 -12.97 19.01 -2.15
CA ALA A 346 -13.18 18.09 -3.26
C ALA A 346 -13.24 18.83 -4.60
N SER A 347 -14.01 19.93 -4.66
CA SER A 347 -14.17 20.74 -5.87
C SER A 347 -12.84 21.36 -6.34
N SER A 348 -12.01 21.85 -5.43
CA SER A 348 -10.70 22.44 -5.76
C SER A 348 -9.77 21.40 -6.40
N HIS A 349 -9.68 20.21 -5.81
CA HIS A 349 -8.85 19.13 -6.36
C HIS A 349 -9.39 18.59 -7.68
N TYR A 350 -10.70 18.37 -7.82
CA TYR A 350 -11.26 17.96 -9.11
C TYR A 350 -11.08 19.01 -10.20
N LYS A 351 -11.25 20.31 -9.88
CA LYS A 351 -11.00 21.40 -10.83
C LYS A 351 -9.55 21.35 -11.31
N TYR A 352 -8.59 21.21 -10.41
CA TYR A 352 -7.17 21.11 -10.77
C TYR A 352 -6.92 19.89 -11.68
N TYR A 353 -7.44 18.72 -11.30
CA TYR A 353 -7.31 17.48 -12.07
C TYR A 353 -7.86 17.62 -13.50
N LEU A 354 -9.08 18.16 -13.65
CA LEU A 354 -9.71 18.34 -14.96
C LEU A 354 -8.94 19.35 -15.83
N LEU A 355 -8.37 20.40 -15.24
CA LEU A 355 -7.62 21.42 -16.00
C LEU A 355 -6.21 20.98 -16.43
N ASN A 356 -5.55 20.12 -15.65
CA ASN A 356 -4.11 19.86 -15.82
C ASN A 356 -3.76 18.41 -16.14
N GLU A 357 -4.64 17.46 -15.82
CA GLU A 357 -4.33 16.02 -15.90
C GLU A 357 -5.23 15.32 -16.92
N ASN A 358 -6.56 15.38 -16.75
CA ASN A 358 -7.49 14.74 -17.67
C ASN A 358 -8.84 15.46 -17.73
N GLU A 359 -8.98 16.39 -18.67
CA GLU A 359 -10.20 17.14 -18.89
C GLU A 359 -11.40 16.25 -19.27
N SER A 360 -11.14 15.11 -19.91
CA SER A 360 -12.18 14.24 -20.50
C SER A 360 -12.77 13.21 -19.54
N ASP A 361 -12.34 13.18 -18.26
CA ASP A 361 -12.87 12.23 -17.27
C ASP A 361 -14.33 12.56 -16.90
N LYS A 362 -15.27 11.90 -17.60
CA LYS A 362 -16.71 12.08 -17.42
C LYS A 362 -17.19 11.78 -15.99
N LYS A 363 -16.54 10.85 -15.28
CA LYS A 363 -16.92 10.49 -13.90
C LYS A 363 -16.60 11.65 -12.96
N ILE A 364 -15.40 12.22 -13.09
CA ILE A 364 -14.97 13.36 -12.27
C ILE A 364 -15.72 14.63 -12.66
N GLN A 365 -15.95 14.88 -13.95
CA GLN A 365 -16.81 15.99 -14.40
C GLN A 365 -18.20 15.94 -13.75
N LYS A 366 -18.87 14.78 -13.79
CA LYS A 366 -20.19 14.60 -13.18
C LYS A 366 -20.18 14.87 -11.67
N ARG A 367 -19.17 14.36 -10.95
CA ARG A 367 -18.99 14.63 -9.52
C ARG A 367 -18.77 16.11 -9.25
N TYR A 368 -17.89 16.74 -10.02
CA TYR A 368 -17.58 18.16 -9.89
C TYR A 368 -18.83 19.03 -10.11
N SER A 369 -19.58 18.82 -11.20
CA SER A 369 -20.83 19.55 -11.46
C SER A 369 -21.85 19.37 -10.33
N LYS A 370 -22.01 18.15 -9.80
CA LYS A 370 -22.89 17.89 -8.65
C LYS A 370 -22.44 18.67 -7.42
N ILE A 371 -21.14 18.69 -7.12
CA ILE A 371 -20.59 19.44 -5.98
C ILE A 371 -20.89 20.94 -6.13
N ILE A 372 -20.64 21.52 -7.32
CA ILE A 372 -20.87 22.95 -7.57
C ILE A 372 -22.35 23.31 -7.42
N GLN A 373 -23.24 22.47 -7.97
CA GLN A 373 -24.68 22.63 -7.80
C GLN A 373 -25.07 22.59 -6.31
N THR A 374 -24.60 21.60 -5.55
CA THR A 374 -24.86 21.50 -4.11
C THR A 374 -24.33 22.71 -3.34
N LEU A 375 -23.12 23.18 -3.65
CA LEU A 375 -22.53 24.37 -3.00
C LEU A 375 -23.33 25.65 -3.26
N GLY A 376 -24.01 25.75 -4.42
CA GLY A 376 -24.91 26.84 -4.75
C GLY A 376 -26.19 26.87 -3.89
N TYR A 377 -26.66 25.70 -3.44
CA TYR A 377 -27.81 25.59 -2.53
C TYR A 377 -27.47 25.79 -1.05
N ILE A 378 -26.20 25.66 -0.67
CA ILE A 378 -25.74 25.94 0.69
C ILE A 378 -25.25 27.39 0.68
N SER A 379 -26.13 28.37 0.89
CA SER A 379 -25.69 29.77 0.95
C SER A 379 -25.02 30.08 2.29
N GLU A 380 -24.16 31.11 2.35
CA GLU A 380 -23.65 31.60 3.65
C GLU A 380 -24.77 32.13 4.54
N GLY A 381 -25.88 32.62 3.96
CA GLY A 381 -27.06 33.10 4.68
C GLY A 381 -27.81 31.99 5.43
N ASP A 382 -27.88 30.77 4.88
CA ASP A 382 -28.54 29.62 5.53
C ASP A 382 -27.78 29.18 6.79
N ILE A 383 -26.44 29.30 6.78
CA ILE A 383 -25.59 28.95 7.93
C ILE A 383 -25.77 29.96 9.08
N VAL A 384 -25.95 31.24 8.76
CA VAL A 384 -26.15 32.31 9.76
C VAL A 384 -27.55 32.28 10.36
N HIS A 385 -28.58 31.99 9.55
CA HIS A 385 -29.95 31.87 10.05
C HIS A 385 -30.14 30.67 11.00
N GLU A 386 -29.51 29.54 10.68
CA GLU A 386 -29.57 28.34 11.52
C GLU A 386 -28.81 28.53 12.85
N GLU A 387 -27.71 29.30 12.86
CA GLU A 387 -27.04 29.70 14.11
C GLU A 387 -27.92 30.57 15.00
N GLN A 388 -28.63 31.55 14.43
CA GLN A 388 -29.56 32.38 15.20
C GLN A 388 -30.72 31.56 15.76
N PHE A 389 -31.20 30.57 15.00
CA PHE A 389 -32.25 29.66 15.42
C PHE A 389 -31.77 28.69 16.53
N GLU A 390 -30.61 28.06 16.39
CA GLU A 390 -30.00 27.19 17.42
C GLU A 390 -29.69 27.97 18.71
N LEU A 391 -29.20 29.21 18.60
CA LEU A 391 -28.96 30.09 19.76
C LEU A 391 -30.28 30.46 20.47
N GLN A 392 -31.35 30.71 19.70
CA GLN A 392 -32.67 30.99 20.24
C GLN A 392 -33.28 29.76 20.90
N GLU A 393 -33.16 28.58 20.31
CA GLU A 393 -33.63 27.32 20.93
C GLU A 393 -32.87 27.04 22.23
N HIS A 394 -31.55 27.16 22.25
CA HIS A 394 -30.74 26.93 23.45
C HIS A 394 -31.11 27.90 24.58
N LYS A 395 -31.23 29.19 24.28
CA LYS A 395 -31.70 30.19 25.25
C LYS A 395 -33.12 29.90 25.74
N SER A 396 -34.01 29.44 24.86
CA SER A 396 -35.39 29.11 25.22
C SER A 396 -35.51 27.84 26.07
N LYS A 397 -34.54 26.92 25.95
CA LYS A 397 -34.45 25.71 26.75
C LYS A 397 -33.87 26.02 28.13
N GLU A 398 -32.78 26.79 28.20
CA GLU A 398 -32.24 27.29 29.48
C GLU A 398 -33.28 28.07 30.28
N LEU A 399 -34.12 28.89 29.62
CA LEU A 399 -35.20 29.61 30.29
C LEU A 399 -36.31 28.69 30.82
N ARG A 400 -36.59 27.57 30.15
CA ARG A 400 -37.59 26.58 30.59
C ARG A 400 -37.05 25.80 31.78
N ASP A 401 -35.84 25.27 31.67
CA ASP A 401 -35.17 24.52 32.72
C ASP A 401 -34.96 25.39 33.98
N SER A 402 -34.67 26.69 33.81
CA SER A 402 -34.57 27.65 34.93
C SER A 402 -35.91 28.02 35.55
N LYS A 403 -37.03 27.94 34.81
CA LYS A 403 -38.38 28.18 35.35
C LYS A 403 -38.89 26.99 36.14
N ASP A 404 -38.61 25.78 35.66
CA ASP A 404 -39.00 24.54 36.34
C ASP A 404 -38.22 24.40 37.68
N MET A 405 -36.96 24.83 37.72
CA MET A 405 -36.14 24.88 38.94
C MET A 405 -36.55 25.98 39.94
N MET A 406 -37.42 26.92 39.56
CA MET A 406 -37.97 27.97 40.44
C MET A 406 -39.38 27.65 40.95
N LEU A 407 -39.98 26.54 40.49
CA LEU A 407 -41.32 26.07 40.84
C LEU A 407 -41.30 24.78 41.71
N GLU A 408 -40.13 24.19 41.93
CA GLU A 408 -39.83 23.22 43.00
C GLU A 408 -39.31 23.96 44.25
#